data_AF-A0AAV0NT04-F1
#
_entry.id   AF-A0AAV0NT04-F1
#
_cell.length_a   1.000
_cell.length_b   1.000
_cell.length_c   1.000
_cell.angle_alpha   90.00
_cell.angle_beta   90.00
_cell.angle_gamma   90.00
#
_symmetry.space_group_name_H-M   'P 1'
#
loop_
_entity.id
_entity.type
_entity.pdbx_description
1 polymer ?
#
loop_
_entity_poly.entity_id
_entity_poly.type
_entity_poly.pdbx_seq_one_letter_code
_entity_poly.pdbx_strand_id
1 'polypeptide(L)'
;MGMKTYRKQAPVGSPYTRLAQVLVAAARKWRVDATQAECNMCYSEEVEEEGPDVENNGHNPWRLCTVNQVEEVKLVLRLIPIWLSCIMFTVVLSQNHTLYVKQASTMQRSFISHNFIVPPASLQSLIGLTIIITVPFYDRIFVPFVRRHITGHPSGITLLQRIGTGLALSILEAAVAALVESRRLRVAKHYGLLDGPKGAVVPMQVWWLVPQYAISGMSDAFTIVGLQELFYDQMPESMRSMGAAAYISIVGIGSFVNTGVITVVQGVSSRAGGGKWLGDNLNRANLDKFYWILAGMSAVNFCVYLLIARGFVYRTVEEHDVRRLERRGGGAGGRS
;
A
#
# COMPACT_ATOMS: atom_id res chain seq x y z
N MET A 1 4.61 11.91 36.69
CA MET A 1 5.11 13.02 35.86
C MET A 1 4.14 13.23 34.70
N GLY A 2 3.40 14.33 34.70
CA GLY A 2 2.54 14.73 33.58
C GLY A 2 2.51 16.26 33.56
N MET A 3 3.10 16.87 32.53
CA MET A 3 3.21 18.32 32.43
C MET A 3 1.82 18.96 32.26
N LYS A 4 1.55 20.04 33.00
CA LYS A 4 0.29 20.80 32.99
C LYS A 4 0.06 21.64 31.72
N THR A 5 0.91 21.51 30.71
CA THR A 5 0.89 22.28 29.45
C THR A 5 0.13 21.60 28.31
N TYR A 6 -0.72 20.60 28.59
CA TYR A 6 -1.56 20.01 27.56
C TYR A 6 -2.77 20.89 27.26
N ARG A 7 -2.67 21.74 26.24
CA ARG A 7 -3.81 22.51 25.71
C ARG A 7 -4.74 21.53 24.99
N LYS A 8 -5.86 21.18 25.63
CA LYS A 8 -6.92 20.40 24.99
C LYS A 8 -7.40 21.16 23.76
N GLN A 9 -7.10 20.66 22.56
CA GLN A 9 -7.75 21.12 21.34
C GLN A 9 -9.21 20.65 21.40
N ALA A 10 -10.15 21.56 21.14
CA ALA A 10 -11.57 21.20 21.05
C ALA A 10 -11.74 20.08 20.01
N PRO A 11 -12.69 19.13 20.19
CA PRO A 11 -12.87 18.04 19.26
C PRO A 11 -13.18 18.59 17.87
N VAL A 12 -12.18 18.52 17.00
CA VAL A 12 -12.35 18.67 15.56
C VAL A 12 -13.22 17.48 15.17
N GLY A 13 -14.50 17.71 14.84
CA GLY A 13 -15.48 16.64 14.62
C GLY A 13 -14.96 15.50 13.73
N SER A 14 -15.55 14.30 13.86
CA SER A 14 -15.02 13.06 13.28
C SER A 14 -14.60 13.20 11.81
N PRO A 15 -13.37 12.79 11.44
CA PRO A 15 -12.88 12.75 10.06
C PRO A 15 -13.83 12.01 9.10
N TYR A 16 -14.42 10.91 9.59
CA TYR A 16 -15.38 10.11 8.85
C TYR A 16 -16.69 10.86 8.58
N THR A 17 -17.16 11.65 9.56
CA THR A 17 -18.37 12.47 9.40
C THR A 17 -18.15 13.57 8.37
N ARG A 18 -16.95 14.19 8.34
CA ARG A 18 -16.60 15.18 7.31
C ARG A 18 -16.58 14.56 5.91
N LEU A 19 -15.98 13.39 5.76
CA LEU A 19 -15.98 12.65 4.49
C LEU A 19 -17.42 12.35 4.03
N ALA A 20 -18.25 11.83 4.94
CA ALA A 20 -19.64 11.50 4.65
C ALA A 20 -20.47 12.74 4.28
N GLN A 21 -20.29 13.86 4.99
CA GLN A 21 -20.95 15.13 4.68
C GLN A 21 -20.65 15.61 3.27
N VAL A 22 -19.37 15.61 2.88
CA VAL A 22 -18.95 16.04 1.54
C VAL A 22 -19.48 15.10 0.47
N LEU A 23 -19.40 13.78 0.66
CA LEU A 23 -19.91 12.80 -0.30
C LEU A 23 -21.43 12.91 -0.46
N VAL A 24 -22.17 13.08 0.63
CA VAL A 24 -23.63 13.24 0.61
C VAL A 24 -24.03 14.57 -0.03
N ALA A 25 -23.35 15.67 0.30
CA ALA A 25 -23.61 16.97 -0.32
C ALA A 25 -23.30 16.95 -1.83
N ALA A 26 -22.20 16.31 -2.24
CA ALA A 26 -21.83 16.15 -3.64
C ALA A 26 -22.86 15.30 -4.40
N ALA A 27 -23.27 14.15 -3.84
CA ALA A 27 -24.29 13.28 -4.46
C ALA A 27 -25.65 13.97 -4.60
N ARG A 28 -26.04 14.78 -3.61
CA ARG A 28 -27.29 15.57 -3.65
C ARG A 28 -27.23 16.67 -4.72
N LYS A 29 -26.07 17.31 -4.90
CA LYS A 29 -25.87 18.36 -5.93
C LYS A 29 -25.65 17.80 -7.35
N TRP A 30 -25.18 16.56 -7.48
CA TRP A 30 -24.99 15.90 -8.79
C TRP A 30 -26.30 15.73 -9.57
N ARG A 31 -27.44 15.67 -8.88
CA ARG A 31 -28.78 15.51 -9.48
C ARG A 31 -29.51 16.82 -9.79
N VAL A 32 -28.90 17.97 -9.53
CA VAL A 32 -29.51 19.27 -9.80
C VAL A 32 -28.95 19.81 -11.11
N ASP A 33 -29.81 19.99 -12.11
CA ASP A 33 -29.43 20.55 -13.40
C ASP A 33 -28.81 21.95 -13.23
N ALA A 34 -27.69 22.18 -13.92
CA ALA A 34 -26.85 23.37 -13.80
C ALA A 34 -27.61 24.69 -14.08
N THR A 35 -28.76 24.63 -14.74
CA THR A 35 -29.61 25.76 -15.11
C THR A 35 -30.28 26.46 -13.93
N GLN A 36 -30.33 25.86 -12.73
CA GLN A 36 -30.98 26.48 -11.56
C GLN A 36 -29.99 27.09 -10.56
N ALA A 37 -28.68 26.84 -10.72
CA ALA A 37 -27.64 27.35 -9.83
C ALA A 37 -27.20 28.80 -10.16
N GLU A 38 -27.24 29.19 -11.44
CA GLU A 38 -26.93 30.56 -11.86
C GLU A 38 -27.99 31.57 -11.40
N CYS A 39 -29.27 31.15 -11.33
CA CYS A 39 -30.35 32.04 -10.93
C CYS A 39 -30.36 32.39 -9.43
N ASN A 40 -29.63 31.64 -8.60
CA ASN A 40 -29.55 31.88 -7.15
C ASN A 40 -28.28 32.61 -6.71
N MET A 41 -27.28 32.80 -7.59
CA MET A 41 -26.09 33.59 -7.27
C MET A 41 -26.28 35.10 -7.50
N CYS A 42 -27.35 35.51 -8.19
CA CYS A 42 -27.60 36.93 -8.49
C CYS A 42 -28.28 37.74 -7.37
N TYR A 43 -28.51 37.17 -6.18
CA TYR A 43 -29.24 37.84 -5.09
C TYR A 43 -28.50 37.93 -3.75
N SER A 44 -27.17 37.93 -3.78
CA SER A 44 -26.39 38.12 -2.55
C SER A 44 -25.06 38.82 -2.79
N GLU A 45 -25.06 39.84 -3.64
CA GLU A 45 -24.13 40.97 -3.54
C GLU A 45 -24.97 42.17 -3.13
N GLU A 46 -25.00 42.49 -1.83
CA GLU A 46 -25.04 43.85 -1.28
C GLU A 46 -25.30 43.79 0.23
N VAL A 47 -24.57 44.67 0.94
CA VAL A 47 -24.58 44.99 2.39
C VAL A 47 -23.68 44.13 3.30
N GLU A 48 -22.40 44.52 3.32
CA GLU A 48 -21.57 44.46 4.54
C GLU A 48 -22.06 45.54 5.52
N GLU A 49 -22.58 45.13 6.68
CA GLU A 49 -22.58 45.97 7.89
C GLU A 49 -22.06 45.14 9.06
N GLU A 50 -21.04 45.67 9.75
CA GLU A 50 -20.47 45.13 10.98
C GLU A 50 -21.49 45.22 12.13
N GLY A 51 -21.79 44.10 12.77
CA GLY A 51 -22.54 44.04 14.03
C GLY A 51 -22.27 42.72 14.77
N PRO A 52 -22.08 42.73 16.10
CA PRO A 52 -21.78 41.53 16.86
C PRO A 52 -23.05 40.69 17.10
N ASP A 53 -22.85 39.38 17.18
CA ASP A 53 -23.82 38.37 17.61
C ASP A 53 -24.99 38.08 16.65
N VAL A 54 -24.70 37.29 15.60
CA VAL A 54 -25.73 36.51 14.89
C VAL A 54 -25.60 35.04 15.27
N GLU A 55 -26.51 34.61 16.13
CA GLU A 55 -26.81 33.20 16.39
C GLU A 55 -27.16 32.46 15.08
N ASN A 56 -26.43 31.37 14.85
CA ASN A 56 -26.91 30.14 14.20
C ASN A 56 -27.81 30.29 12.95
N ASN A 57 -27.32 30.96 11.91
CA ASN A 57 -27.92 30.80 10.59
C ASN A 57 -27.58 29.39 10.07
N GLY A 58 -28.59 28.54 9.95
CA GLY A 58 -28.50 27.08 9.82
C GLY A 58 -27.77 26.57 8.57
N HIS A 59 -26.45 26.65 8.55
CA HIS A 59 -25.62 25.94 7.60
C HIS A 59 -25.72 24.45 7.89
N ASN A 60 -26.60 23.74 7.15
CA ASN A 60 -26.65 22.29 7.21
C ASN A 60 -25.40 21.72 6.48
N PRO A 61 -24.41 21.16 7.20
CA PRO A 61 -23.17 20.67 6.60
C PRO A 61 -23.40 19.47 5.67
N TRP A 62 -24.60 18.88 5.68
CA TRP A 62 -25.04 17.81 4.76
C TRP A 62 -25.65 18.33 3.44
N ARG A 63 -25.89 19.64 3.31
CA ARG A 63 -26.37 20.29 2.07
C ARG A 63 -25.31 21.19 1.44
N LEU A 64 -24.55 21.92 2.26
CA LEU A 64 -23.48 22.82 1.82
C LEU A 64 -22.20 22.49 2.59
N CYS A 65 -21.12 22.17 1.86
CA CYS A 65 -19.78 21.98 2.42
C CYS A 65 -18.87 23.12 1.99
N THR A 66 -17.88 23.47 2.82
CA THR A 66 -16.90 24.48 2.46
C THR A 66 -15.96 23.98 1.37
N VAL A 67 -15.41 24.88 0.56
CA VAL A 67 -14.45 24.53 -0.51
C VAL A 67 -13.26 23.76 0.06
N ASN A 68 -12.75 24.18 1.23
CA ASN A 68 -11.66 23.49 1.93
C ASN A 68 -12.03 22.04 2.29
N GLN A 69 -13.24 21.77 2.79
CA GLN A 69 -13.67 20.39 3.08
C GLN A 69 -13.73 19.53 1.82
N VAL A 70 -14.17 20.11 0.70
CA VAL A 70 -14.21 19.42 -0.59
C VAL A 70 -12.80 19.11 -1.10
N GLU A 71 -11.86 20.04 -0.96
CA GLU A 71 -10.45 19.83 -1.32
C GLU A 71 -9.78 18.77 -0.46
N GLU A 72 -9.98 18.79 0.85
CA GLU A 72 -9.50 17.75 1.78
C GLU A 72 -9.99 16.35 1.36
N VAL A 73 -11.27 16.22 1.01
CA VAL A 73 -11.84 14.94 0.57
C VAL A 73 -11.32 14.53 -0.82
N LYS A 74 -11.15 15.47 -1.75
CA LYS A 74 -10.55 15.19 -3.06
C LYS A 74 -9.15 14.59 -2.92
N LEU A 75 -8.34 15.06 -1.96
CA LEU A 75 -7.02 14.49 -1.67
C LEU A 75 -7.13 13.02 -1.22
N VAL A 76 -8.04 12.72 -0.29
CA VAL A 76 -8.28 11.34 0.16
C VAL A 76 -8.72 10.45 -1.01
N LEU A 77 -9.66 10.92 -1.84
CA LEU A 77 -10.17 10.18 -2.98
C LEU A 77 -9.08 9.89 -4.04
N ARG A 78 -8.12 10.81 -4.23
CA ARG A 78 -6.98 10.60 -5.14
C ARG A 78 -6.04 9.48 -4.71
N LEU A 79 -6.00 9.14 -3.42
CA LEU A 79 -5.16 8.07 -2.89
C LEU A 79 -5.80 6.68 -3.06
N ILE A 80 -7.12 6.59 -3.22
CA ILE A 80 -7.84 5.32 -3.35
C ILE A 80 -7.36 4.49 -4.56
N PRO A 81 -7.19 5.06 -5.77
CA PRO A 81 -6.66 4.30 -6.90
C PRO A 81 -5.26 3.72 -6.65
N ILE A 82 -4.36 4.51 -6.04
CA ILE A 82 -3.01 4.05 -5.67
C ILE A 82 -3.10 2.92 -4.63
N TRP A 83 -3.96 3.09 -3.63
CA TRP A 83 -4.24 2.08 -2.61
C TRP A 83 -4.68 0.75 -3.23
N LEU A 84 -5.68 0.79 -4.11
CA LEU A 84 -6.21 -0.40 -4.79
C LEU A 84 -5.13 -1.12 -5.60
N SER A 85 -4.30 -0.36 -6.32
CA SER A 85 -3.21 -0.90 -7.12
C SER A 85 -2.05 -1.48 -6.31
N CYS A 86 -2.05 -1.35 -4.98
CA CYS A 86 -1.06 -2.00 -4.11
C CYS A 86 -1.59 -3.30 -3.48
N ILE A 87 -2.85 -3.68 -3.72
CA ILE A 87 -3.43 -4.91 -3.14
C ILE A 87 -2.69 -6.15 -3.60
N MET A 88 -2.35 -6.27 -4.90
CA MET A 88 -1.64 -7.47 -5.38
C MET A 88 -0.26 -7.64 -4.74
N PHE A 89 0.42 -6.55 -4.38
CA PHE A 89 1.66 -6.64 -3.62
C PHE A 89 1.44 -7.35 -2.28
N THR A 90 0.38 -7.01 -1.54
CA THR A 90 0.07 -7.70 -0.27
C THR A 90 -0.36 -9.16 -0.44
N VAL A 91 -0.90 -9.52 -1.62
CA VAL A 91 -1.18 -10.93 -1.96
C VAL A 91 0.12 -11.72 -2.12
N VAL A 92 1.13 -11.15 -2.80
CA VAL A 92 2.47 -11.76 -2.89
C VAL A 92 3.13 -11.80 -1.51
N LEU A 93 3.06 -10.72 -0.75
CA LEU A 93 3.60 -10.65 0.61
C LEU A 93 3.02 -11.72 1.54
N SER A 94 1.73 -12.05 1.39
CA SER A 94 1.07 -13.10 2.19
C SER A 94 1.68 -14.49 2.00
N GLN A 95 2.40 -14.74 0.89
CA GLN A 95 3.03 -16.04 0.64
C GLN A 95 4.21 -16.29 1.57
N ASN A 96 4.89 -15.23 2.03
CA ASN A 96 6.01 -15.29 2.97
C ASN A 96 5.67 -16.05 4.25
N HIS A 97 4.46 -15.84 4.76
CA HIS A 97 3.99 -16.42 6.01
C HIS A 97 3.34 -17.81 5.82
N THR A 98 3.06 -18.21 4.58
CA THR A 98 2.24 -19.39 4.27
C THR A 98 2.96 -20.36 3.34
N LEU A 99 2.84 -20.17 2.02
CA LEU A 99 3.34 -21.11 1.03
C LEU A 99 4.86 -21.21 1.03
N TYR A 100 5.59 -20.13 1.33
CA TYR A 100 7.06 -20.19 1.42
C TYR A 100 7.51 -21.02 2.62
N VAL A 101 6.81 -20.91 3.76
CA VAL A 101 7.07 -21.74 4.94
C VAL A 101 6.76 -23.21 4.63
N LYS A 102 5.66 -23.48 3.91
CA LYS A 102 5.30 -24.84 3.47
C LYS A 102 6.30 -25.39 2.45
N GLN A 103 6.81 -24.56 1.55
CA GLN A 103 7.86 -24.92 0.61
C GLN A 103 9.14 -25.31 1.35
N ALA A 104 9.60 -24.45 2.26
CA ALA A 104 10.78 -24.67 3.09
C ALA A 104 10.70 -25.94 3.95
N SER A 105 9.51 -26.30 4.45
CA SER A 105 9.36 -27.51 5.28
C SER A 105 9.63 -28.81 4.51
N THR A 106 9.50 -28.79 3.18
CA THR A 106 9.79 -29.92 2.28
C THR A 106 11.23 -29.97 1.77
N MET A 107 12.09 -29.05 2.19
CA MET A 107 13.48 -28.94 1.72
C MET A 107 14.48 -29.38 2.79
N GLN A 108 15.70 -29.69 2.38
CA GLN A 108 16.80 -29.99 3.30
C GLN A 108 17.21 -28.71 4.04
N ARG A 109 17.14 -28.75 5.38
CA ARG A 109 17.32 -27.60 6.29
C ARG A 109 18.52 -27.73 7.23
N SER A 110 19.39 -28.71 7.00
CA SER A 110 20.63 -28.91 7.76
C SER A 110 21.76 -28.07 7.13
N PHE A 111 22.20 -27.02 7.82
CA PHE A 111 23.08 -25.98 7.27
C PHE A 111 24.56 -26.16 7.66
N ILE A 112 24.82 -26.42 8.95
CA ILE A 112 26.17 -26.37 9.55
C ILE A 112 26.56 -27.75 10.14
N SER A 113 25.58 -28.50 10.62
CA SER A 113 25.76 -29.84 11.18
C SER A 113 24.55 -30.69 10.84
N HIS A 114 24.76 -32.00 10.68
CA HIS A 114 23.67 -32.97 10.54
C HIS A 114 22.71 -32.96 11.75
N ASN A 115 23.14 -32.40 12.89
CA ASN A 115 22.37 -32.38 14.13
C ASN A 115 21.47 -31.14 14.29
N PHE A 116 21.66 -30.08 13.48
CA PHE A 116 20.87 -28.86 13.61
C PHE A 116 20.00 -28.63 12.37
N ILE A 117 18.69 -28.73 12.58
CA ILE A 117 17.68 -28.51 11.54
C ILE A 117 17.03 -27.15 11.76
N VAL A 118 17.25 -26.23 10.84
CA VAL A 118 16.67 -24.88 10.89
C VAL A 118 15.13 -24.97 10.79
N PRO A 119 14.34 -24.33 11.68
CA PRO A 119 12.89 -24.29 11.55
C PRO A 119 12.47 -23.55 10.27
N PRO A 120 11.50 -24.03 9.47
CA PRO A 120 11.16 -23.41 8.19
C PRO A 120 10.69 -21.95 8.34
N ALA A 121 9.91 -21.68 9.39
CA ALA A 121 9.40 -20.34 9.69
C ALA A 121 10.51 -19.33 10.03
N SER A 122 11.68 -19.79 10.50
CA SER A 122 12.78 -18.89 10.85
C SER A 122 13.41 -18.20 9.63
N LEU A 123 13.19 -18.73 8.42
CA LEU A 123 13.66 -18.09 7.17
C LEU A 123 13.03 -16.72 6.93
N GLN A 124 11.87 -16.43 7.53
CA GLN A 124 11.25 -15.11 7.48
C GLN A 124 12.16 -14.02 8.08
N SER A 125 13.09 -14.38 8.98
CA SER A 125 14.10 -13.44 9.49
C SER A 125 14.98 -12.84 8.39
N LEU A 126 15.16 -13.53 7.25
CA LEU A 126 15.89 -13.02 6.09
C LEU A 126 15.24 -11.77 5.51
N ILE A 127 13.91 -11.65 5.59
CA ILE A 127 13.18 -10.44 5.16
C ILE A 127 13.62 -9.26 6.03
N GLY A 128 13.58 -9.44 7.36
CA GLY A 128 14.01 -8.41 8.33
C GLY A 128 15.49 -8.03 8.16
N LEU A 129 16.37 -9.00 7.99
CA LEU A 129 17.80 -8.75 7.70
C LEU A 129 17.98 -7.94 6.41
N THR A 130 17.24 -8.30 5.36
CA THR A 130 17.32 -7.58 4.09
C THR A 130 16.81 -6.14 4.23
N ILE A 131 15.74 -5.90 5.00
CA ILE A 131 15.27 -4.54 5.29
C ILE A 131 16.33 -3.74 6.07
N ILE A 132 16.94 -4.34 7.10
CA ILE A 132 18.00 -3.71 7.91
C ILE A 132 19.21 -3.30 7.05
N ILE A 133 19.51 -4.04 5.99
CA ILE A 133 20.59 -3.71 5.05
C ILE A 133 20.12 -2.69 4.01
N THR A 134 18.91 -2.87 3.47
CA THR A 134 18.37 -2.08 2.35
C THR A 134 18.08 -0.65 2.76
N VAL A 135 17.52 -0.41 3.96
CA VAL A 135 17.13 0.94 4.40
C VAL A 135 18.35 1.87 4.55
N PRO A 136 19.42 1.52 5.30
CA PRO A 136 20.62 2.34 5.37
C PRO A 136 21.29 2.52 4.01
N PHE A 137 21.31 1.49 3.17
CA PHE A 137 21.83 1.60 1.80
C PHE A 137 21.02 2.63 1.00
N TYR A 138 19.69 2.58 1.09
CA TYR A 138 18.81 3.52 0.42
C TYR A 138 19.06 4.97 0.91
N ASP A 139 19.03 5.19 2.22
CA ASP A 139 19.12 6.53 2.80
C ASP A 139 20.52 7.16 2.68
N ARG A 140 21.58 6.35 2.82
CA ARG A 140 22.97 6.86 2.88
C ARG A 140 23.69 6.86 1.54
N ILE A 141 23.32 5.96 0.63
CA ILE A 141 24.02 5.78 -0.64
C ILE A 141 23.10 6.19 -1.79
N PHE A 142 21.94 5.55 -1.92
CA PHE A 142 21.06 5.77 -3.07
C PHE A 142 20.50 7.21 -3.11
N VAL A 143 19.89 7.68 -2.02
CA VAL A 143 19.26 9.01 -1.97
C VAL A 143 20.25 10.13 -2.27
N PRO A 144 21.44 10.22 -1.61
CA PRO A 144 22.41 11.27 -1.91
C PRO A 144 22.96 11.18 -3.33
N PHE A 145 23.17 9.98 -3.85
CA PHE A 145 23.67 9.77 -5.21
C PHE A 145 22.65 10.24 -6.26
N VAL A 146 21.43 9.73 -6.20
CA VAL A 146 20.37 10.05 -7.18
C VAL A 146 20.01 11.53 -7.11
N ARG A 147 19.92 12.09 -5.89
CA ARG A 147 19.68 13.52 -5.70
C ARG A 147 20.76 14.38 -6.36
N ARG A 148 22.04 14.05 -6.20
CA ARG A 148 23.16 14.86 -6.74
C ARG A 148 23.34 14.70 -8.24
N HIS A 149 23.12 13.51 -8.77
CA HIS A 149 23.55 13.18 -10.13
C HIS A 149 22.42 12.98 -11.14
N ILE A 150 21.18 12.76 -10.70
CA ILE A 150 20.09 12.36 -11.60
C ILE A 150 18.87 13.28 -11.47
N THR A 151 18.26 13.37 -10.30
CA THR A 151 16.90 13.94 -10.17
C THR A 151 16.85 15.32 -9.54
N GLY A 152 17.83 15.68 -8.70
CA GLY A 152 17.74 16.89 -7.87
C GLY A 152 16.68 16.84 -6.75
N HIS A 153 15.88 15.77 -6.66
CA HIS A 153 14.75 15.69 -5.73
C HIS A 153 15.25 15.49 -4.27
N PRO A 154 14.65 16.16 -3.26
CA PRO A 154 15.10 16.07 -1.87
C PRO A 154 15.21 14.62 -1.35
N SER A 155 14.24 13.78 -1.71
CA SER A 155 14.17 12.35 -1.36
C SER A 155 14.83 11.40 -2.39
N GLY A 156 15.59 11.93 -3.36
CA GLY A 156 16.20 11.16 -4.45
C GLY A 156 15.21 10.76 -5.53
N ILE A 157 14.16 10.01 -5.20
CA ILE A 157 13.06 9.67 -6.13
C ILE A 157 11.72 10.08 -5.53
N THR A 158 10.69 10.16 -6.36
CA THR A 158 9.32 10.45 -5.89
C THR A 158 8.75 9.25 -5.12
N LEU A 159 7.78 9.49 -4.22
CA LEU A 159 7.14 8.42 -3.44
C LEU A 159 6.44 7.39 -4.34
N LEU A 160 5.82 7.83 -5.44
CA LEU A 160 5.24 6.93 -6.43
C LEU A 160 6.33 6.10 -7.13
N GLN A 161 7.46 6.68 -7.52
CA GLN A 161 8.56 5.88 -8.08
C GLN A 161 9.08 4.85 -7.07
N ARG A 162 9.19 5.21 -5.79
CA ARG A 162 9.59 4.28 -4.71
C ARG A 162 8.62 3.11 -4.59
N ILE A 163 7.31 3.39 -4.49
CA ILE A 163 6.25 2.36 -4.45
C ILE A 163 6.30 1.48 -5.70
N GLY A 164 6.36 2.08 -6.89
CA GLY A 164 6.41 1.35 -8.15
C GLY A 164 7.63 0.44 -8.27
N THR A 165 8.78 0.86 -7.74
CA THR A 165 10.00 0.02 -7.70
C THR A 165 9.76 -1.23 -6.85
N GLY A 166 9.12 -1.09 -5.69
CA GLY A 166 8.74 -2.22 -4.86
C GLY A 166 7.70 -3.13 -5.53
N LEU A 167 6.69 -2.58 -6.19
CA LEU A 167 5.73 -3.39 -6.96
C LEU A 167 6.43 -4.20 -8.07
N ALA A 168 7.41 -3.62 -8.78
CA ALA A 168 8.21 -4.34 -9.77
C ALA A 168 9.05 -5.46 -9.14
N LEU A 169 9.66 -5.20 -7.98
CA LEU A 169 10.39 -6.22 -7.22
C LEU A 169 9.47 -7.37 -6.76
N SER A 170 8.21 -7.10 -6.42
CA SER A 170 7.25 -8.17 -6.06
C SER A 170 6.89 -9.10 -7.23
N ILE A 171 6.90 -8.58 -8.47
CA ILE A 171 6.73 -9.41 -9.67
C ILE A 171 7.95 -10.31 -9.84
N LEU A 172 9.15 -9.73 -9.69
CA LEU A 172 10.39 -10.48 -9.76
C LEU A 172 10.46 -11.55 -8.66
N GLU A 173 10.02 -11.22 -7.44
CA GLU A 173 9.91 -12.15 -6.32
C GLU A 173 9.06 -13.36 -6.68
N ALA A 174 7.84 -13.13 -7.18
CA ALA A 174 6.93 -14.20 -7.57
C ALA A 174 7.50 -15.05 -8.72
N ALA A 175 8.17 -14.43 -9.70
CA ALA A 175 8.84 -15.15 -10.79
C ALA A 175 10.01 -16.01 -10.28
N VAL A 176 10.84 -15.48 -9.37
CA VAL A 176 11.94 -16.22 -8.74
C VAL A 176 11.39 -17.37 -7.91
N ALA A 177 10.33 -17.17 -7.12
CA ALA A 177 9.68 -18.22 -6.37
C ALA A 177 9.14 -19.32 -7.29
N ALA A 178 8.54 -18.95 -8.42
CA ALA A 178 8.07 -19.90 -9.44
C ALA A 178 9.21 -20.74 -10.02
N LEU A 179 10.35 -20.11 -10.32
CA LEU A 179 11.54 -20.81 -10.85
C LEU A 179 12.17 -21.75 -9.82
N VAL A 180 12.31 -21.30 -8.57
CA VAL A 180 12.84 -22.12 -7.47
C VAL A 180 11.92 -23.31 -7.21
N GLU A 181 10.60 -23.09 -7.24
CA GLU A 181 9.64 -24.17 -7.07
C GLU A 181 9.62 -25.15 -8.26
N SER A 182 9.73 -24.65 -9.48
CA SER A 182 9.89 -25.48 -10.68
C SER A 182 11.12 -26.38 -10.57
N ARG A 183 12.23 -25.86 -10.02
CA ARG A 183 13.43 -26.65 -9.73
C ARG A 183 13.14 -27.71 -8.67
N ARG A 184 12.52 -27.34 -7.55
CA ARG A 184 12.19 -28.27 -6.44
C ARG A 184 11.31 -29.42 -6.92
N LEU A 185 10.26 -29.14 -7.69
CA LEU A 185 9.36 -30.14 -8.25
C LEU A 185 10.08 -31.08 -9.24
N ARG A 186 11.00 -30.55 -10.06
CA ARG A 186 11.83 -31.37 -10.95
C ARG A 186 12.71 -32.35 -10.18
N VAL A 187 13.34 -31.90 -9.09
CA VAL A 187 14.12 -32.76 -8.21
C VAL A 187 13.21 -33.81 -7.55
N ALA A 188 12.05 -33.42 -7.02
CA ALA A 188 11.09 -34.35 -6.43
C ALA A 188 10.67 -35.45 -7.41
N LYS A 189 10.41 -35.09 -8.68
CA LYS A 189 10.09 -36.05 -9.75
C LYS A 189 11.25 -36.99 -10.06
N HIS A 190 12.47 -36.47 -10.16
CA HIS A 190 13.66 -37.26 -10.47
C HIS A 190 13.94 -38.33 -9.40
N TYR A 191 13.72 -38.01 -8.13
CA TYR A 191 13.90 -38.95 -7.01
C TYR A 191 12.65 -39.80 -6.71
N GLY A 192 11.59 -39.73 -7.53
CA GLY A 192 10.36 -40.51 -7.32
C GLY A 192 9.57 -40.12 -6.06
N LEU A 193 9.77 -38.89 -5.54
CA LEU A 193 9.20 -38.42 -4.27
C LEU A 193 7.80 -37.78 -4.40
N LEU A 194 7.19 -37.87 -5.59
CA LEU A 194 5.86 -37.28 -5.86
C LEU A 194 4.77 -37.95 -5.02
N ASP A 195 4.80 -39.28 -4.94
CA ASP A 195 3.86 -40.11 -4.19
C ASP A 195 4.43 -40.61 -2.85
N GLY A 196 5.56 -40.04 -2.43
CA GLY A 196 6.15 -40.30 -1.12
C GLY A 196 5.23 -39.88 0.03
N PRO A 197 5.54 -40.29 1.27
CA PRO A 197 4.79 -39.88 2.45
C PRO A 197 4.64 -38.35 2.51
N LYS A 198 3.49 -37.87 2.99
CA LYS A 198 3.21 -36.43 3.10
C LYS A 198 4.36 -35.75 3.87
N GLY A 199 5.03 -34.78 3.23
CA GLY A 199 6.18 -34.09 3.83
C GLY A 199 7.54 -34.73 3.54
N ALA A 200 7.63 -35.68 2.59
CA ALA A 200 8.90 -36.21 2.12
C ALA A 200 9.85 -35.07 1.70
N VAL A 201 11.03 -35.06 2.33
CA VAL A 201 12.04 -34.03 2.13
C VAL A 201 12.70 -34.23 0.77
N VAL A 202 12.55 -33.25 -0.11
CA VAL A 202 13.23 -33.21 -1.41
C VAL A 202 14.72 -32.96 -1.15
N PRO A 203 15.63 -33.68 -1.83
CA PRO A 203 17.08 -33.45 -1.71
C PRO A 203 17.51 -32.17 -2.44
N MET A 204 16.93 -31.06 -2.02
CA MET A 204 17.23 -29.71 -2.45
C MET A 204 17.33 -28.84 -1.21
N GLN A 205 18.37 -28.04 -1.18
CA GLN A 205 18.75 -27.32 0.02
C GLN A 205 18.02 -25.99 0.14
N VAL A 206 17.71 -25.61 1.37
CA VAL A 206 16.83 -24.47 1.66
C VAL A 206 17.40 -23.11 1.24
N TRP A 207 18.71 -22.98 1.04
CA TRP A 207 19.34 -21.72 0.59
C TRP A 207 18.82 -21.23 -0.77
N TRP A 208 18.24 -22.12 -1.58
CA TRP A 208 17.59 -21.74 -2.84
C TRP A 208 16.39 -20.80 -2.63
N LEU A 209 15.85 -20.71 -1.41
CA LEU A 209 14.81 -19.74 -1.04
C LEU A 209 15.38 -18.36 -0.65
N VAL A 210 16.69 -18.21 -0.45
CA VAL A 210 17.30 -16.93 -0.07
C VAL A 210 17.00 -15.82 -1.10
N PRO A 211 17.09 -16.05 -2.43
CA PRO A 211 16.78 -15.01 -3.42
C PRO A 211 15.35 -14.46 -3.31
N GLN A 212 14.32 -15.33 -3.21
CA GLN A 212 12.94 -14.86 -3.07
C GLN A 212 12.73 -14.10 -1.76
N TYR A 213 13.30 -14.55 -0.63
CA TYR A 213 13.18 -13.81 0.64
C TYR A 213 13.92 -12.47 0.64
N ALA A 214 15.09 -12.39 0.00
CA ALA A 214 15.84 -11.14 -0.13
C ALA A 214 15.11 -10.12 -1.02
N ILE A 215 14.62 -10.56 -2.18
CA ILE A 215 13.83 -9.69 -3.06
C ILE A 215 12.55 -9.23 -2.34
N SER A 216 11.91 -10.11 -1.57
CA SER A 216 10.74 -9.75 -0.77
C SER A 216 11.06 -8.66 0.25
N GLY A 217 12.14 -8.79 1.02
CA GLY A 217 12.55 -7.75 1.98
C GLY A 217 12.89 -6.41 1.34
N MET A 218 13.51 -6.42 0.16
CA MET A 218 13.76 -5.20 -0.60
C MET A 218 12.43 -4.59 -1.09
N SER A 219 11.57 -5.41 -1.67
CA SER A 219 10.23 -5.03 -2.14
C SER A 219 9.39 -4.39 -1.02
N ASP A 220 9.45 -4.94 0.19
CA ASP A 220 8.80 -4.41 1.39
C ASP A 220 9.33 -3.03 1.80
N ALA A 221 10.66 -2.88 1.86
CA ALA A 221 11.32 -1.62 2.23
C ALA A 221 10.97 -0.47 1.27
N PHE A 222 10.74 -0.77 -0.01
CA PHE A 222 10.33 0.23 -1.00
C PHE A 222 8.82 0.49 -0.96
N THR A 223 7.99 -0.56 -0.92
CA THR A 223 6.53 -0.42 -1.04
C THR A 223 5.89 0.06 0.25
N ILE A 224 6.15 -0.60 1.38
CA ILE A 224 5.47 -0.28 2.65
C ILE A 224 5.92 1.07 3.19
N VAL A 225 7.22 1.36 3.16
CA VAL A 225 7.72 2.67 3.59
C VAL A 225 7.21 3.79 2.66
N GLY A 226 7.22 3.55 1.34
CA GLY A 226 6.66 4.50 0.36
C GLY A 226 5.16 4.75 0.55
N LEU A 227 4.37 3.71 0.82
CA LEU A 227 2.94 3.84 1.13
C LEU A 227 2.73 4.61 2.44
N GLN A 228 3.48 4.29 3.49
CA GLN A 228 3.35 4.97 4.77
C GLN A 228 3.66 6.48 4.63
N GLU A 229 4.75 6.83 3.95
CA GLU A 229 5.12 8.23 3.68
C GLU A 229 4.07 8.92 2.81
N LEU A 230 3.62 8.29 1.72
CA LEU A 230 2.62 8.87 0.82
C LEU A 230 1.29 9.16 1.53
N PHE A 231 0.79 8.18 2.30
CA PHE A 231 -0.46 8.33 3.04
C PHE A 231 -0.33 9.31 4.20
N TYR A 232 0.85 9.50 4.77
CA TYR A 232 1.05 10.52 5.79
C TYR A 232 1.09 11.92 5.18
N ASP A 233 1.85 12.10 4.10
CA ASP A 233 2.11 13.42 3.50
C ASP A 233 0.93 13.96 2.69
N GLN A 234 0.20 13.08 1.99
CA GLN A 234 -0.91 13.49 1.14
C GLN A 234 -2.24 13.64 1.89
N MET A 235 -2.35 13.11 3.12
CA MET A 235 -3.54 13.27 3.93
C MET A 235 -3.61 14.67 4.57
N PRO A 236 -4.80 15.28 4.65
CA PRO A 236 -4.97 16.53 5.40
C PRO A 236 -4.70 16.30 6.90
N GLU A 237 -4.27 17.35 7.61
CA GLU A 237 -3.84 17.26 9.02
C GLU A 237 -4.91 16.61 9.90
N SER A 238 -6.18 16.94 9.64
CA SER A 238 -7.35 16.43 10.35
C SER A 238 -7.64 14.94 10.09
N MET A 239 -7.09 14.34 9.02
CA MET A 239 -7.34 12.96 8.60
C MET A 239 -6.09 12.09 8.54
N ARG A 240 -4.94 12.53 9.08
CA ARG A 240 -3.70 11.72 9.08
C ARG A 240 -3.87 10.33 9.70
N SER A 241 -4.70 10.20 10.74
CA SER A 241 -5.01 8.90 11.35
C SER A 241 -5.77 7.96 10.40
N MET A 242 -6.63 8.49 9.51
CA MET A 242 -7.25 7.70 8.46
C MET A 242 -6.21 7.23 7.43
N GLY A 243 -5.20 8.05 7.12
CA GLY A 243 -4.07 7.63 6.29
C GLY A 243 -3.33 6.42 6.86
N ALA A 244 -3.03 6.47 8.16
CA ALA A 244 -2.42 5.35 8.89
C ALA A 244 -3.30 4.09 8.82
N ALA A 245 -4.61 4.23 9.08
CA ALA A 245 -5.54 3.10 9.02
C ALA A 245 -5.68 2.54 7.59
N ALA A 246 -5.68 3.40 6.58
CA ALA A 246 -5.79 3.01 5.18
C ALA A 246 -4.57 2.20 4.72
N TYR A 247 -3.33 2.63 5.05
CA TYR A 247 -2.18 1.79 4.65
C TYR A 247 -2.20 0.45 5.37
N ILE A 248 -2.57 0.37 6.67
CA ILE A 248 -2.63 -0.92 7.39
C ILE A 248 -3.72 -1.83 6.81
N SER A 249 -4.87 -1.25 6.44
CA SER A 249 -6.00 -2.01 5.92
C SER A 249 -5.68 -2.75 4.62
N ILE A 250 -4.67 -2.30 3.86
CA ILE A 250 -4.25 -2.97 2.62
C ILE A 250 -3.78 -4.39 2.87
N VAL A 251 -3.11 -4.66 3.99
CA VAL A 251 -2.64 -6.00 4.37
C VAL A 251 -3.82 -6.92 4.68
N GLY A 252 -4.84 -6.40 5.39
CA GLY A 252 -6.06 -7.14 5.71
C GLY A 252 -6.87 -7.47 4.45
N ILE A 253 -7.11 -6.47 3.60
CA ILE A 253 -7.85 -6.67 2.35
C ILE A 253 -7.08 -7.57 1.39
N GLY A 254 -5.76 -7.41 1.33
CA GLY A 254 -4.84 -8.32 0.63
C GLY A 254 -4.99 -9.78 1.03
N SER A 255 -5.14 -10.06 2.32
CA SER A 255 -5.32 -11.42 2.83
C SER A 255 -6.64 -12.05 2.37
N PHE A 256 -7.73 -11.26 2.33
CA PHE A 256 -9.00 -11.71 1.76
C PHE A 256 -8.90 -11.96 0.26
N VAL A 257 -8.24 -11.05 -0.48
CA VAL A 257 -8.02 -11.21 -1.93
C VAL A 257 -7.16 -12.43 -2.21
N ASN A 258 -6.09 -12.68 -1.43
CA ASN A 258 -5.27 -13.88 -1.53
C ASN A 258 -6.11 -15.15 -1.37
N THR A 259 -7.00 -15.17 -0.38
CA THR A 259 -7.94 -16.30 -0.17
C THR A 259 -8.86 -16.49 -1.38
N GLY A 260 -9.38 -15.40 -1.96
CA GLY A 260 -10.16 -15.43 -3.19
C GLY A 260 -9.37 -15.99 -4.37
N VAL A 261 -8.14 -15.51 -4.58
CA VAL A 261 -7.22 -16.00 -5.63
C VAL A 261 -6.97 -17.50 -5.48
N ILE A 262 -6.64 -17.97 -4.28
CA ILE A 262 -6.44 -19.39 -3.98
C ILE A 262 -7.69 -20.21 -4.32
N THR A 263 -8.87 -19.72 -3.90
CA THR A 263 -10.15 -20.39 -4.16
C THR A 263 -10.44 -20.49 -5.66
N VAL A 264 -10.24 -19.42 -6.41
CA VAL A 264 -10.42 -19.40 -7.87
C VAL A 264 -9.44 -20.37 -8.53
N VAL A 265 -8.16 -20.33 -8.18
CA VAL A 265 -7.15 -21.25 -8.76
C VAL A 265 -7.47 -22.71 -8.43
N GLN A 266 -7.90 -23.02 -7.21
CA GLN A 266 -8.34 -24.38 -6.85
C GLN A 266 -9.59 -24.81 -7.63
N GLY A 267 -10.56 -23.91 -7.82
CA GLY A 267 -11.76 -24.18 -8.61
C GLY A 267 -11.45 -24.42 -10.09
N VAL A 268 -10.58 -23.62 -10.69
CA VAL A 268 -10.18 -23.77 -12.11
C VAL A 268 -9.32 -25.02 -12.32
N SER A 269 -8.32 -25.25 -11.46
CA SER A 269 -7.41 -26.39 -11.59
C SER A 269 -8.11 -27.74 -11.39
N SER A 270 -9.09 -27.82 -10.48
CA SER A 270 -9.87 -29.04 -10.26
C SER A 270 -10.79 -29.37 -11.45
N ARG A 271 -11.38 -28.36 -12.11
CA ARG A 271 -12.23 -28.54 -13.30
C ARG A 271 -11.43 -28.93 -14.55
N ALA A 272 -10.20 -28.44 -14.69
CA ALA A 272 -9.35 -28.71 -15.85
C ALA A 272 -8.71 -30.12 -15.84
N GLY A 273 -9.10 -31.02 -14.93
CA GLY A 273 -8.58 -32.39 -14.84
C GLY A 273 -7.10 -32.49 -14.42
N GLY A 274 -6.41 -31.38 -14.19
CA GLY A 274 -4.95 -31.30 -13.98
C GLY A 274 -4.47 -31.52 -12.54
N GLY A 275 -5.31 -32.07 -11.66
CA GLY A 275 -5.01 -32.29 -10.24
C GLY A 275 -5.05 -31.01 -9.38
N LYS A 276 -5.00 -31.18 -8.05
CA LYS A 276 -5.02 -30.04 -7.10
C LYS A 276 -3.68 -29.30 -7.14
N TRP A 277 -3.66 -28.07 -7.66
CA TRP A 277 -2.44 -27.25 -7.71
C TRP A 277 -1.99 -26.79 -6.32
N LEU A 278 -2.94 -26.62 -5.39
CA LEU A 278 -2.70 -26.32 -3.99
C LEU A 278 -3.30 -27.45 -3.16
N GLY A 279 -2.46 -28.41 -2.76
CA GLY A 279 -2.84 -29.58 -1.95
C GLY A 279 -1.91 -29.79 -0.75
N ASP A 280 -2.28 -30.71 0.13
CA ASP A 280 -1.48 -31.04 1.31
C ASP A 280 -0.08 -31.51 0.93
N ASN A 281 0.01 -32.44 -0.03
CA ASN A 281 1.27 -32.92 -0.56
C ASN A 281 1.83 -31.92 -1.57
N LEU A 282 2.80 -31.13 -1.12
CA LEU A 282 3.46 -30.12 -1.95
C LEU A 282 4.29 -30.72 -3.09
N ASN A 283 4.73 -31.97 -2.99
CA ASN A 283 5.52 -32.61 -4.05
C ASN A 283 4.67 -32.94 -5.28
N ARG A 284 3.35 -33.13 -5.10
CA ARG A 284 2.38 -33.38 -6.18
C ARG A 284 1.64 -32.11 -6.61
N ALA A 285 1.66 -31.08 -5.76
CA ALA A 285 1.10 -29.78 -6.04
C ALA A 285 1.91 -29.06 -7.14
N ASN A 286 1.23 -28.38 -8.07
CA ASN A 286 1.88 -27.52 -9.06
C ASN A 286 1.98 -26.09 -8.52
N LEU A 287 2.70 -25.93 -7.40
CA LEU A 287 2.84 -24.65 -6.71
C LEU A 287 3.61 -23.61 -7.55
N ASP A 288 4.51 -24.06 -8.42
CA ASP A 288 5.20 -23.25 -9.42
C ASP A 288 4.22 -22.50 -10.33
N LYS A 289 3.16 -23.17 -10.80
CA LYS A 289 2.11 -22.56 -11.63
C LYS A 289 1.32 -21.49 -10.87
N PHE A 290 1.08 -21.72 -9.58
CA PHE A 290 0.42 -20.71 -8.73
C PHE A 290 1.28 -19.45 -8.61
N TYR A 291 2.59 -19.59 -8.39
CA TYR A 291 3.51 -18.44 -8.36
C TYR A 291 3.61 -17.71 -9.71
N TRP A 292 3.57 -18.43 -10.84
CA TRP A 292 3.48 -17.79 -12.15
C TRP A 292 2.18 -17.00 -12.35
N ILE A 293 1.05 -17.50 -11.85
CA ILE A 293 -0.22 -16.76 -11.84
C ILE A 293 -0.09 -15.48 -11.00
N LEU A 294 0.51 -15.56 -9.80
CA LEU A 294 0.76 -14.38 -8.98
C LEU A 294 1.65 -13.35 -9.71
N ALA A 295 2.73 -13.79 -10.36
CA ALA A 295 3.60 -12.92 -11.14
C ALA A 295 2.84 -12.22 -12.27
N GLY A 296 2.02 -12.97 -13.03
CA GLY A 296 1.20 -12.42 -14.12
C GLY A 296 0.16 -11.41 -13.64
N MET A 297 -0.59 -11.73 -12.57
CA MET A 297 -1.58 -10.79 -12.00
C MET A 297 -0.91 -9.54 -11.44
N SER A 298 0.23 -9.69 -10.76
CA SER A 298 1.02 -8.55 -10.27
C SER A 298 1.56 -7.70 -11.41
N ALA A 299 1.95 -8.29 -12.55
CA ALA A 299 2.38 -7.55 -13.74
C ALA A 299 1.25 -6.73 -14.38
N VAL A 300 0.06 -7.30 -14.52
CA VAL A 300 -1.13 -6.57 -14.99
C VAL A 300 -1.47 -5.43 -14.03
N ASN A 301 -1.49 -5.73 -12.73
CA ASN A 301 -1.74 -4.73 -11.69
C ASN A 301 -0.68 -3.61 -11.70
N PHE A 302 0.58 -3.93 -11.95
CA PHE A 302 1.65 -2.93 -12.09
C PHE A 302 1.45 -2.04 -13.31
N CYS A 303 0.95 -2.57 -14.43
CA CYS A 303 0.60 -1.73 -15.58
C CYS A 303 -0.51 -0.73 -15.23
N VAL A 304 -1.54 -1.18 -14.50
CA VAL A 304 -2.61 -0.31 -13.98
C VAL A 304 -2.04 0.75 -13.03
N TYR A 305 -1.15 0.35 -12.12
CA TYR A 305 -0.43 1.26 -11.23
C TYR A 305 0.29 2.36 -12.01
N LEU A 306 1.02 2.02 -13.08
CA LEU A 306 1.75 3.00 -13.89
C LEU A 306 0.81 4.01 -14.57
N LEU A 307 -0.37 3.57 -15.03
CA LEU A 307 -1.39 4.46 -15.60
C LEU A 307 -1.93 5.43 -14.55
N ILE A 308 -2.25 4.93 -13.35
CA ILE A 308 -2.74 5.74 -12.23
C ILE A 308 -1.65 6.73 -11.77
N ALA A 309 -0.42 6.24 -11.61
CA ALA A 309 0.72 7.03 -11.14
C ALA A 309 1.06 8.19 -12.09
N ARG A 310 0.90 8.01 -13.41
CA ARG A 310 1.09 9.08 -14.40
C ARG A 310 0.06 10.21 -14.28
N GLY A 311 -1.17 9.90 -13.87
CA GLY A 311 -2.22 10.89 -13.65
C GLY A 311 -2.24 11.48 -12.23
N PHE A 312 -1.34 11.04 -11.35
CA PHE A 312 -1.37 11.46 -9.95
C PHE A 312 -0.70 12.82 -9.75
N VAL A 313 -1.44 13.77 -9.20
CA VAL A 313 -0.95 15.11 -8.87
C VAL A 313 -0.71 15.20 -7.37
N TYR A 314 0.55 15.40 -7.00
CA TYR A 314 0.96 15.63 -5.61
C TYR A 314 0.36 16.92 -5.06
N ARG A 315 0.04 16.91 -3.77
CA ARG A 315 -0.29 18.14 -3.04
C ARG A 315 0.97 19.01 -2.89
N THR A 316 0.90 20.25 -3.36
CA THR A 316 1.90 21.29 -3.08
C THR A 316 1.73 21.77 -1.63
N VAL A 317 2.73 21.52 -0.78
CA VAL A 317 2.73 21.95 0.63
C VAL A 317 2.97 23.47 0.74
N GLU A 318 3.68 24.06 -0.23
CA GLU A 318 4.12 25.47 -0.19
C GLU A 318 2.96 26.48 -0.19
N GLU A 319 1.85 26.24 -0.88
CA GLU A 319 0.76 27.23 -0.91
C GLU A 319 0.05 27.39 0.44
N HIS A 320 0.01 26.36 1.29
CA HIS A 320 -0.75 26.43 2.54
C HIS A 320 0.03 27.16 3.65
N ASP A 321 1.35 27.00 3.69
CA ASP A 321 2.21 27.72 4.63
C ASP A 321 2.47 29.16 4.17
N VAL A 322 2.65 29.39 2.86
CA VAL A 322 2.75 30.75 2.31
C VAL A 322 1.43 31.50 2.52
N ARG A 323 0.26 30.93 2.19
CA ARG A 323 -1.03 31.59 2.47
C ARG A 323 -1.32 31.76 3.96
N ARG A 324 -0.84 30.86 4.85
CA ARG A 324 -0.95 31.04 6.31
C ARG A 324 -0.02 32.14 6.83
N LEU A 325 1.18 32.27 6.25
CA LEU A 325 2.15 33.31 6.60
C LEU A 325 1.72 34.67 6.05
N GLU A 326 1.19 34.75 4.84
CA GLU A 326 0.60 35.97 4.26
C GLU A 326 -0.61 36.46 5.06
N ARG A 327 -1.51 35.54 5.47
CA ARG A 327 -2.64 35.88 6.36
C ARG A 327 -2.22 36.31 7.77
N ARG A 328 -1.05 35.86 8.25
CA ARG A 328 -0.49 36.30 9.54
C ARG A 328 0.35 37.57 9.42
N GLY A 329 0.94 37.85 8.26
CA GLY A 329 1.73 39.04 7.97
C GLY A 329 0.89 40.25 7.56
N GLY A 330 -0.27 40.04 6.95
CA GLY A 330 -1.17 41.12 6.48
C GLY A 330 -1.96 41.85 7.59
N GLY A 331 -1.92 41.38 8.84
CA GLY A 331 -2.67 41.96 9.96
C GLY A 331 -1.90 42.98 10.81
N ALA A 332 -0.64 43.29 10.49
CA ALA A 332 0.23 44.11 11.34
C ALA A 332 0.67 45.46 10.72
N GLY A 333 -0.02 45.94 9.67
CA GLY A 333 0.30 47.20 8.99
C GLY A 333 -0.87 48.17 8.99
N GLY A 334 -1.23 48.74 10.14
CA GLY A 334 -2.32 49.72 10.19
C GLY A 334 -2.65 50.20 11.59
N ARG A 335 -1.70 50.87 12.25
CA ARG A 335 -1.93 51.85 13.34
C ARG A 335 -0.61 52.57 13.63
N SER A 336 -0.41 53.71 12.99
CA SER A 336 0.37 54.84 13.50
C SER A 336 -0.42 56.09 13.25
#